data_AF-A0A538PZJ2-F1
#
_entry.id   AF-A0A538PZJ2-F1
#
_cell.length_a   1.000
_cell.length_b   1.000
_cell.length_c   1.000
_cell.angle_alpha   90.00
_cell.angle_beta   90.00
_cell.angle_gamma   90.00
#
_symmetry.space_group_name_H-M   'P 1'
#
loop_
_entity.id
_entity.type
_entity.pdbx_description
1 polymer ?
#
loop_
_entity_poly.entity_id
_entity_poly.type
_entity_poly.pdbx_seq_one_letter_code
_entity_poly.pdbx_strand_id
1 'polypeptide(L)'
;MVASVRVVTRSRPSGAFNGVKVFVATKFADRERLGETVTQWLAEHPAFDVVDMVVTQSSDEAYHCVTISVFYFEKNARRRDGA
;
A
#
# COMPACT_ATOMS: atom_id res chain seq x y z
N MET A 1 8.69 -11.02 18.11
CA MET A 1 9.23 -11.87 17.03
C MET A 1 8.78 -11.25 15.71
N VAL A 2 9.62 -10.44 15.07
CA VAL A 2 9.28 -9.80 13.80
C VAL A 2 9.31 -10.89 12.73
N ALA A 3 8.17 -11.20 12.12
CA ALA A 3 8.15 -12.05 10.94
C ALA A 3 8.94 -11.34 9.84
N SER A 4 10.20 -11.72 9.66
CA SER A 4 11.03 -11.25 8.56
C SER A 4 10.53 -11.89 7.28
N VAL A 5 9.50 -11.30 6.68
CA VAL A 5 9.21 -11.54 5.26
C VAL A 5 10.42 -11.01 4.49
N ARG A 6 11.22 -11.92 3.92
CA ARG A 6 12.24 -11.53 2.95
C ARG A 6 11.51 -10.94 1.74
N VAL A 7 11.48 -9.63 1.66
CA VAL A 7 11.21 -8.93 0.42
C VAL A 7 12.32 -9.36 -0.55
N VAL A 8 11.98 -10.20 -1.51
CA VAL A 8 12.82 -10.37 -2.69
C VAL A 8 12.75 -9.03 -3.39
N THR A 9 13.69 -8.13 -3.09
CA THR A 9 13.91 -6.91 -3.85
C THR A 9 14.38 -7.32 -5.24
N ARG A 10 13.45 -7.78 -6.10
CA ARG A 10 13.63 -7.50 -7.51
C ARG A 10 13.56 -5.99 -7.59
N SER A 11 14.72 -5.34 -7.68
CA SER A 11 14.80 -3.91 -7.98
C SER A 11 13.82 -3.65 -9.11
N ARG A 12 12.69 -2.99 -8.82
CA ARG A 12 11.67 -2.79 -9.84
C ARG A 12 12.30 -1.89 -10.91
N PRO A 13 12.05 -2.15 -12.20
CA PRO A 13 12.57 -1.29 -13.27
C PRO A 13 12.24 0.17 -12.98
N SER A 14 13.16 1.09 -13.28
CA SER A 14 12.87 2.52 -13.22
C SER A 14 11.64 2.84 -14.06
N GLY A 15 10.63 3.47 -13.46
CA GLY A 15 9.34 3.75 -14.12
C GLY A 15 8.29 2.64 -14.01
N ALA A 16 8.51 1.59 -13.21
CA ALA A 16 7.52 0.53 -13.00
C ALA A 16 6.24 0.98 -12.29
N PHE A 17 6.29 2.08 -11.52
CA PHE A 17 5.15 2.72 -10.87
C PHE A 17 5.41 4.22 -10.78
N ASN A 18 4.36 5.03 -10.63
CA ASN A 18 4.48 6.48 -10.44
C ASN A 18 3.82 6.98 -9.14
N GLY A 19 3.19 6.08 -8.39
CA GLY A 19 2.56 6.40 -7.11
C GLY A 19 2.61 5.23 -6.13
N VAL A 20 2.47 5.58 -4.85
CA VAL A 20 2.29 4.63 -3.75
C VAL A 20 1.24 5.17 -2.78
N LYS A 21 0.31 4.31 -2.37
CA LYS A 21 -0.64 4.59 -1.29
C LYS A 21 -0.37 3.66 -0.13
N VAL A 22 -0.25 4.22 1.07
CA VAL A 22 0.05 3.46 2.28
C VAL A 22 -1.16 3.52 3.21
N PHE A 23 -1.62 2.35 3.64
CA PHE A 23 -2.68 2.17 4.62
C PHE A 23 -2.09 1.51 5.86
N VAL A 24 -2.46 1.98 7.04
CA VAL A 24 -1.91 1.50 8.31
C VAL A 24 -3.01 1.35 9.35
N ALA A 25 -2.95 0.28 10.14
CA ALA A 25 -3.84 0.07 11.28
C ALA A 25 -3.07 -0.48 12.49
N THR A 26 -3.29 0.15 13.64
CA THR A 26 -2.68 -0.23 14.93
C THR A 26 -3.70 -0.78 15.94
N LYS A 27 -4.99 -0.51 15.74
CA LYS A 27 -6.08 -1.06 16.58
C LYS A 27 -6.68 -2.31 15.95
N PHE A 28 -7.16 -3.22 16.79
CA PHE A 28 -7.71 -4.51 16.34
C PHE A 28 -8.87 -4.33 15.36
N ALA A 29 -9.88 -3.53 15.71
CA ALA A 29 -11.03 -3.28 14.84
C ALA A 29 -10.65 -2.61 13.51
N ASP A 30 -9.66 -1.72 13.51
CA ASP A 30 -9.20 -1.05 12.29
C ASP A 30 -8.42 -2.00 11.37
N ARG A 31 -7.74 -3.01 11.94
CA ARG A 31 -7.05 -4.04 11.17
C ARG A 31 -8.02 -4.89 10.35
N GLU A 32 -9.16 -5.26 10.95
CA GLU A 32 -10.20 -6.02 10.23
C GLU A 32 -10.75 -5.23 9.05
N ARG A 33 -10.89 -3.91 9.18
CA ARG A 33 -11.44 -3.02 8.15
C ARG A 33 -10.43 -2.54 7.11
N LEU A 34 -9.15 -2.85 7.29
CA LEU A 34 -8.07 -2.30 6.47
C LEU A 34 -8.18 -2.79 5.01
N GLY A 35 -8.58 -4.04 4.82
CA GLY A 35 -8.78 -4.63 3.49
C GLY A 35 -9.94 -3.99 2.73
N GLU A 36 -11.07 -3.77 3.39
CA GLU A 36 -12.25 -3.08 2.83
C GLU A 36 -11.89 -1.64 2.48
N THR A 37 -11.12 -0.97 3.34
CA THR A 37 -10.66 0.40 3.09
C THR A 37 -9.79 0.48 1.83
N VAL A 38 -8.85 -0.46 1.66
CA VAL A 38 -8.04 -0.56 0.43
C VAL A 38 -8.92 -0.86 -0.79
N THR A 39 -9.86 -1.79 -0.65
CA THR A 39 -10.75 -2.22 -1.75
C THR A 39 -11.66 -1.09 -2.21
N GLN A 40 -12.26 -0.36 -1.27
CA GLN A 40 -13.08 0.81 -1.55
C GLN A 40 -12.23 1.89 -2.23
N TRP A 41 -11.04 2.18 -1.72
CA TRP A 41 -10.15 3.17 -2.33
C TRP A 41 -9.78 2.80 -3.77
N LEU A 42 -9.49 1.52 -4.06
CA LEU A 42 -9.22 1.07 -5.43
C LEU A 42 -10.45 1.24 -6.34
N ALA A 43 -11.64 0.93 -5.85
CA ALA A 43 -12.89 1.11 -6.60
C ALA A 43 -13.17 2.59 -6.93
N GLU A 44 -12.83 3.51 -6.01
CA GLU A 44 -12.94 4.96 -6.21
C GLU A 44 -11.90 5.51 -7.19
N HIS A 45 -10.82 4.77 -7.48
CA HIS A 45 -9.71 5.22 -8.31
C HIS A 45 -9.41 4.25 -9.48
N PRO A 46 -10.34 4.08 -10.44
CA PRO A 46 -10.20 3.15 -11.57
C PRO A 46 -9.08 3.54 -12.56
N ALA A 47 -8.52 4.75 -12.43
CA ALA A 47 -7.40 5.21 -13.23
C ALA A 47 -6.03 4.68 -12.74
N PHE A 48 -6.00 3.98 -11.60
CA PHE A 48 -4.79 3.40 -11.03
C PHE A 48 -4.65 1.95 -11.47
N ASP A 49 -3.61 1.66 -12.23
CA ASP A 49 -3.20 0.27 -12.48
C ASP A 49 -2.34 -0.18 -11.30
N VAL A 50 -2.82 -1.12 -10.49
CA VAL A 50 -2.04 -1.68 -9.37
C VAL A 50 -0.87 -2.49 -9.91
N VAL A 51 0.34 -2.07 -9.54
CA VAL A 51 1.60 -2.70 -9.95
C VAL A 51 2.01 -3.76 -8.93
N ASP A 52 1.83 -3.46 -7.65
CA ASP A 52 2.21 -4.35 -6.56
C ASP A 52 1.53 -3.97 -5.24
N MET A 53 1.43 -4.93 -4.32
CA MET A 53 1.00 -4.69 -2.94
C MET A 53 1.94 -5.38 -1.95
N VAL A 54 2.43 -4.62 -0.97
CA VAL A 54 3.25 -5.14 0.12
C VAL A 54 2.47 -5.05 1.42
N VAL A 55 2.28 -6.19 2.07
CA VAL A 55 1.72 -6.25 3.42
C VAL A 55 2.86 -6.44 4.41
N THR A 56 2.99 -5.51 5.35
CA THR A 56 3.99 -5.58 6.42
C THR A 56 3.28 -5.63 7.75
N GLN A 57 3.67 -6.59 8.57
CA GLN A 57 3.26 -6.65 9.97
C GLN A 57 4.47 -6.33 10.85
N SER A 58 4.30 -5.39 11.76
CA SER A 58 5.26 -5.12 12.83
C SER A 58 4.59 -5.33 14.17
N SER A 59 5.26 -5.98 15.11
CA SER A 59 4.74 -6.21 16.45
C SER A 59 5.82 -6.02 17.51
N ASP A 60 5.51 -5.21 18.51
CA ASP A 60 6.22 -5.14 19.79
C ASP A 60 5.31 -5.63 20.94
N GLU A 61 5.79 -5.55 22.19
CA GLU A 61 5.06 -6.01 23.38
C GLU A 61 3.74 -5.25 23.63
N ALA A 62 3.62 -4.01 23.14
CA ALA A 62 2.49 -3.13 23.42
C ALA A 62 1.61 -2.86 22.18
N TYR A 63 2.14 -3.02 20.95
CA TYR A 63 1.47 -2.61 19.72
C TYR A 63 1.76 -3.54 18.54
N HIS A 64 0.69 -3.86 17.81
CA HIS A 64 0.74 -4.58 16.55
C HIS A 64 0.28 -3.66 15.42
N CYS A 65 1.14 -3.39 14.46
CA CYS A 65 0.84 -2.60 13.28
C CYS A 65 0.72 -3.51 12.06
N VAL A 66 -0.31 -3.28 11.24
CA VAL A 66 -0.42 -3.83 9.89
C VAL A 66 -0.41 -2.68 8.90
N THR A 67 0.45 -2.78 7.89
CA THR A 67 0.60 -1.80 6.82
C THR A 67 0.37 -2.49 5.48
N ILE A 68 -0.44 -1.88 4.62
CA ILE A 68 -0.63 -2.28 3.22
C ILE A 68 -0.13 -1.13 2.35
N SER A 69 0.95 -1.36 1.60
CA SER A 69 1.48 -0.41 0.62
C SER A 69 1.08 -0.85 -0.78
N VAL A 70 0.27 -0.04 -1.45
CA VAL A 70 -0.20 -0.27 -2.83
C VAL A 70 0.62 0.60 -3.77
N PHE A 71 1.42 -0.02 -4.62
CA PHE A 71 2.16 0.65 -5.68
C PHE A 71 1.32 0.63 -6.95
N TYR A 72 1.19 1.78 -7.61
CA TYR A 72 0.33 1.91 -8.79
C TYR A 72 0.93 2.81 -9.86
N PHE A 73 0.41 2.65 -11.06
CA PHE A 73 0.61 3.58 -12.16
C PHE A 73 -0.69 4.35 -12.43
N GLU A 74 -0.70 5.64 -12.16
CA GLU A 74 -1.78 6.54 -12.53
C GLU A 74 -1.59 7.04 -13.96
N LYS A 75 -2.51 6.67 -14.86
CA LYS A 75 -2.45 7.04 -16.30
C LYS A 75 -2.49 8.55 -16.54
N ASN A 76 -3.07 9.32 -15.61
CA ASN A 76 -3.35 10.75 -15.75
C ASN A 76 -2.46 11.67 -14.88
N ALA A 77 -1.38 11.16 -14.29
CA ALA A 77 -0.54 11.91 -13.35
C ALA A 77 -0.02 13.26 -13.88
N ARG A 78 0.15 13.41 -15.20
CA ARG A 78 0.61 14.66 -15.85
C ARG A 78 -0.33 15.87 -15.71
N ARG A 79 -1.53 15.75 -15.12
CA ARG A 79 -2.51 16.85 -15.03
C ARG A 79 -2.56 17.61 -13.70
N ARG A 80 -1.82 17.21 -12.65
CA ARG A 80 -1.94 17.83 -11.30
C ARG A 80 -0.83 18.81 -10.90
N ASP A 81 0.27 18.92 -11.64
CA ASP A 81 1.41 19.80 -11.28
C ASP A 81 1.29 21.23 -11.85
N GLY A 82 0.07 21.71 -12.13
CA GLY A 82 -0.17 22.97 -12.83
C GLY A 82 -1.32 23.82 -12.28
N ALA A 83 -1.53 23.80 -10.96
CA ALA A 83 -2.47 24.69 -10.26
C ALA A 83 -1.77 25.42 -9.11
#